data_AF-A0A6P0LUK1-F1
#
_entry.id   AF-A0A6P0LUK1-F1
#
_cell.length_a   1.000
_cell.length_b   1.000
_cell.length_c   1.000
_cell.angle_alpha   90.00
_cell.angle_beta   90.00
_cell.angle_gamma   90.00
#
_symmetry.space_group_name_H-M   'P 1'
#
loop_
_entity.id
_entity.type
_entity.pdbx_description
1 polymer ?
#
loop_
_entity_poly.entity_id
_entity_poly.type
_entity_poly.pdbx_seq_one_letter_code
_entity_poly.pdbx_strand_id
1 'polypeptide(L)'
;MKTTAQFRKTTEPRKATQARKTTQPRKTTQLRTLLNSKQLEFLVEAHDGISAKIAEEAGFQGIWGSGLSISAQLGVRDNNEASWTQVLEVV
;
A
#
# COMPACT_ATOMS: atom_id res chain seq x y z
N MET A 1 35.55 -45.20 -14.10
CA MET A 1 35.79 -44.16 -15.12
C MET A 1 34.51 -44.01 -15.93
N LYS A 2 33.93 -42.79 -15.98
CA LYS A 2 32.60 -42.41 -16.54
C LYS A 2 31.43 -42.81 -15.61
N THR A 3 30.58 -41.89 -15.14
CA THR A 3 29.60 -41.15 -15.95
C THR A 3 29.28 -39.78 -15.37
N THR A 4 29.44 -38.74 -16.20
CA THR A 4 29.02 -37.36 -15.97
C THR A 4 27.56 -37.20 -16.37
N ALA A 5 26.66 -36.95 -15.41
CA ALA A 5 25.28 -36.55 -15.72
C ALA A 5 25.22 -35.01 -15.82
N GLN A 6 25.10 -34.50 -17.06
CA GLN A 6 24.89 -33.08 -17.32
C GLN A 6 23.41 -32.73 -17.09
N PHE A 7 23.15 -31.96 -16.03
CA PHE A 7 21.83 -31.37 -15.77
C PHE A 7 21.61 -30.20 -16.74
N ARG A 8 20.96 -30.45 -17.89
CA ARG A 8 20.53 -29.38 -18.79
C ARG A 8 19.28 -28.72 -18.21
N LYS A 9 19.43 -27.52 -17.65
CA LYS A 9 18.29 -26.62 -17.38
C LYS A 9 17.78 -26.06 -18.70
N THR A 10 16.79 -26.69 -19.31
CA THR A 10 15.90 -26.01 -20.25
C THR A 10 14.93 -25.16 -19.44
N THR A 11 15.18 -23.86 -19.31
CA THR A 11 14.20 -22.93 -18.75
C THR A 11 13.69 -22.08 -19.90
N GLU A 12 12.45 -22.34 -20.31
CA GLU A 12 11.73 -21.57 -21.32
C GLU A 12 11.71 -20.08 -20.98
N PRO A 13 11.64 -19.18 -21.98
CA PRO A 13 11.51 -17.75 -21.74
C PRO A 13 10.25 -17.50 -20.91
N ARG A 14 10.42 -16.88 -19.74
CA ARG A 14 9.33 -16.43 -18.87
C ARG A 14 8.38 -15.58 -19.70
N LYS A 15 7.15 -16.06 -19.91
CA LYS A 15 6.10 -15.34 -20.67
C LYS A 15 6.08 -13.88 -20.22
N ALA A 16 6.34 -12.97 -21.15
CA ALA A 16 6.29 -11.53 -20.92
C ALA A 16 4.93 -11.20 -20.28
N THR A 17 4.98 -10.55 -19.11
CA THR A 17 3.79 -10.10 -18.39
C THR A 17 3.00 -9.17 -19.32
N GLN A 18 1.84 -9.63 -19.80
CA GLN A 18 0.93 -8.79 -20.58
C GLN A 18 0.65 -7.51 -19.81
N ALA A 19 0.99 -6.37 -20.40
CA ALA A 19 0.77 -5.06 -19.82
C ALA A 19 -0.74 -4.88 -19.54
N ARG A 20 -1.11 -4.81 -18.26
CA ARG A 20 -2.49 -4.50 -17.85
C ARG A 20 -2.85 -3.12 -18.39
N LYS A 21 -3.68 -3.04 -19.44
CA LYS A 21 -4.42 -1.82 -19.77
C LYS A 21 -5.39 -1.54 -18.61
N THR A 22 -4.97 -0.67 -17.69
CA THR A 22 -5.83 -0.18 -16.61
C THR A 22 -6.39 1.17 -17.04
N THR A 23 -7.73 1.27 -17.13
CA THR A 23 -8.45 2.51 -17.47
C THR A 23 -8.30 3.58 -16.38
N GLN A 24 -7.98 3.17 -15.15
CA GLN A 24 -7.78 4.06 -14.01
C GLN A 24 -6.29 4.20 -13.68
N PRO A 25 -5.79 5.43 -13.40
CA PRO A 25 -4.41 5.63 -13.00
C PRO A 25 -4.13 4.89 -11.70
N ARG A 26 -2.89 4.41 -11.52
CA ARG A 26 -2.46 3.77 -10.27
C ARG A 26 -2.69 4.70 -9.09
N LYS A 27 -3.02 4.17 -7.91
CA LYS A 27 -3.18 4.97 -6.67
C LYS A 27 -1.95 5.83 -6.36
N THR A 28 -0.74 5.32 -6.60
CA THR A 28 0.51 6.09 -6.47
C THR A 28 0.61 7.24 -7.46
N THR A 29 0.05 7.09 -8.68
CA THR A 29 -0.07 8.17 -9.66
C THR A 29 -1.10 9.20 -9.21
N GLN A 30 -2.26 8.76 -8.68
CA GLN A 30 -3.29 9.66 -8.14
C GLN A 30 -2.73 10.52 -6.99
N LEU A 31 -2.05 9.90 -6.01
CA LEU A 31 -1.38 10.63 -4.92
C LEU A 31 -0.34 11.62 -5.45
N ARG A 32 0.47 11.22 -6.44
CA ARG A 32 1.43 12.14 -7.07
C ARG A 32 0.73 13.33 -7.70
N THR A 33 -0.42 13.13 -8.34
CA THR A 33 -1.21 14.24 -8.90
C THR A 33 -1.68 15.19 -7.80
N LEU A 34 -2.17 14.68 -6.67
CA LEU A 34 -2.57 15.51 -5.51
C LEU A 34 -1.40 16.34 -4.97
N LEU A 35 -0.24 15.72 -4.79
CA LEU A 35 0.97 16.40 -4.27
C LEU A 35 1.49 17.50 -5.21
N ASN A 36 1.20 17.42 -6.51
CA ASN A 36 1.58 18.42 -7.51
C ASN A 36 0.40 19.32 -7.92
N SER A 37 -0.71 19.27 -7.18
CA SER A 37 -1.88 20.12 -7.45
C SER A 37 -1.49 21.60 -7.29
N LYS A 38 -2.10 22.45 -8.11
CA LYS A 38 -1.91 23.91 -8.00
C LYS A 38 -2.73 24.50 -6.86
N GLN A 39 -3.72 23.76 -6.36
CA GLN A 39 -4.51 24.12 -5.20
C GLN A 39 -4.11 23.27 -4.00
N LEU A 40 -4.44 23.77 -2.80
CA LEU A 40 -4.29 22.99 -1.57
C LEU A 40 -5.33 21.87 -1.56
N GLU A 41 -4.85 20.64 -1.51
CA GLU A 41 -5.68 19.44 -1.34
C GLU A 41 -5.71 19.02 0.12
N PHE A 42 -6.83 18.47 0.58
CA PHE A 42 -6.99 17.97 1.95
C PHE A 42 -7.08 16.45 1.96
N LEU A 43 -6.31 15.84 2.86
CA LEU A 43 -6.44 14.43 3.21
C LEU A 43 -6.88 14.36 4.67
N VAL A 44 -7.77 13.43 4.98
CA VAL A 44 -8.24 13.21 6.35
C VAL A 44 -7.57 11.99 6.95
N GLU A 45 -7.41 12.00 8.27
CA GLU A 45 -6.89 10.83 8.97
C GLU A 45 -7.92 9.70 8.91
N ALA A 46 -7.46 8.49 8.64
CA ALA A 46 -8.21 7.27 8.87
C ALA A 46 -7.31 6.24 9.55
N HIS A 47 -7.83 5.60 10.59
CA HIS A 47 -7.08 4.67 11.44
C HIS A 47 -7.76 3.30 11.54
N ASP A 48 -8.82 3.07 10.76
CA ASP A 48 -9.49 1.79 10.53
C ASP A 48 -10.31 1.85 9.20
N GLY A 49 -10.95 0.74 8.84
CA GLY A 49 -11.77 0.67 7.62
C GLY A 49 -13.05 1.53 7.67
N ILE A 50 -13.61 1.78 8.85
CA ILE A 50 -14.86 2.54 9.01
C ILE A 50 -14.59 4.03 8.78
N SER A 51 -13.57 4.59 9.43
CA SER A 51 -13.12 5.97 9.23
C SER A 51 -12.69 6.22 7.78
N ALA A 52 -12.03 5.25 7.14
CA ALA A 52 -11.69 5.32 5.72
C ALA A 52 -12.94 5.39 4.82
N LYS A 53 -13.99 4.62 5.15
CA LYS A 53 -15.24 4.66 4.39
C LYS A 53 -15.97 6.00 4.54
N ILE A 54 -16.01 6.54 5.76
CA ILE A 54 -16.59 7.86 6.03
C ILE A 54 -15.83 8.95 5.27
N ALA A 55 -14.50 8.88 5.22
CA ALA A 55 -13.67 9.81 4.47
C ALA A 55 -13.98 9.79 2.96
N GLU A 56 -14.15 8.60 2.38
CA GLU A 56 -14.54 8.43 0.98
C GLU A 56 -15.93 9.03 0.72
N GLU A 57 -16.92 8.74 1.57
CA GLU A 57 -18.28 9.27 1.44
C GLU A 57 -18.36 10.79 1.63
N ALA A 58 -17.49 11.35 2.48
CA ALA A 58 -17.34 12.79 2.66
C ALA A 58 -16.63 13.49 1.47
N GLY A 59 -16.12 12.72 0.50
CA GLY A 59 -15.52 13.25 -0.72
C GLY A 59 -14.04 13.59 -0.63
N PHE A 60 -13.32 13.12 0.39
CA PHE A 60 -11.87 13.29 0.45
C PHE A 60 -11.17 12.48 -0.64
N GLN A 61 -10.19 13.09 -1.32
CA GLN A 61 -9.47 12.44 -2.41
C GLN A 61 -8.38 11.47 -1.94
N GLY A 62 -8.10 11.45 -0.63
CA GLY A 62 -7.15 10.55 0.00
C GLY A 62 -7.26 10.58 1.51
N ILE A 63 -6.66 9.56 2.13
CA ILE A 63 -6.53 9.41 3.57
C ILE A 63 -5.06 9.29 3.96
N TRP A 64 -4.75 9.56 5.21
CA TRP A 64 -3.45 9.25 5.81
C TRP A 64 -3.63 8.49 7.12
N GLY A 65 -2.71 7.57 7.41
CA GLY A 65 -2.69 6.80 8.65
C GLY A 65 -1.79 7.47 9.68
N SER A 66 -2.34 7.75 10.87
CA SER A 66 -1.61 8.37 11.97
C SER A 66 -1.01 7.31 12.90
N GLY A 67 0.31 7.33 13.08
CA GLY A 67 1.00 6.46 14.04
C GLY A 67 0.53 6.68 15.47
N LEU A 68 0.23 7.93 15.83
CA LEU A 68 -0.35 8.30 17.12
C LEU A 68 -1.74 7.67 17.33
N SER A 69 -2.62 7.76 16.33
CA SER A 69 -4.00 7.24 16.44
C SER A 69 -4.02 5.72 16.44
N ILE A 70 -3.17 5.08 15.62
CA ILE A 70 -2.99 3.62 15.63
C ILE A 70 -2.44 3.16 16.98
N SER A 71 -1.43 3.84 17.52
CA SER A 71 -0.87 3.53 18.85
C SER A 71 -1.92 3.69 19.96
N ALA A 72 -2.73 4.76 19.90
CA ALA A 72 -3.80 5.00 20.85
C ALA A 72 -4.88 3.90 20.82
N GLN A 73 -5.26 3.42 19.63
CA GLN A 73 -6.20 2.30 19.48
C GLN A 73 -5.68 1.00 20.09
N LEU A 74 -4.37 0.77 20.00
CA LEU A 74 -3.70 -0.39 20.59
C LEU A 74 -3.39 -0.22 22.09
N GLY A 75 -3.70 0.95 22.67
CA GLY A 75 -3.44 1.24 24.08
C GLY A 75 -1.96 1.40 24.41
N VAL A 76 -1.12 1.72 23.42
CA VAL A 76 0.32 1.92 23.57
C VAL A 76 0.71 3.37 23.31
N ARG A 77 1.92 3.74 23.72
CA ARG A 77 2.46 5.07 23.40
C ARG A 77 2.89 5.10 21.93
N ASP A 78 2.84 6.28 21.32
CA ASP A 78 3.44 6.53 20.01
C ASP A 78 4.98 6.57 20.11
N ASN A 79 5.56 5.40 20.40
CA ASN A 79 6.98 5.19 20.65
C ASN A 79 7.45 3.85 20.05
N ASN A 80 6.81 3.44 18.94
CA ASN A 80 7.13 2.23 18.19
C ASN A 80 7.07 0.94 19.03
N GLU A 81 6.08 0.85 19.93
CA GLU A 81 5.83 -0.29 20.80
C GLU A 81 4.99 -1.39 20.11
N ALA A 82 4.15 -1.00 19.16
CA ALA A 82 3.44 -1.93 18.29
C ALA A 82 4.39 -2.52 17.25
N SER A 83 4.32 -3.84 17.06
CA SER A 83 5.03 -4.51 15.97
C SER A 83 4.44 -4.14 14.61
N TRP A 84 5.23 -4.32 13.56
CA TRP A 84 4.77 -4.06 12.19
C TRP A 84 3.54 -4.87 11.81
N THR A 85 3.46 -6.13 12.26
CA THR A 85 2.28 -6.98 12.04
C THR A 85 1.03 -6.40 12.71
N GLN A 86 1.15 -5.95 13.97
CA GLN A 86 0.02 -5.34 14.68
C GLN A 86 -0.46 -4.06 14.01
N VAL A 87 0.45 -3.24 13.48
CA VAL A 87 0.08 -2.04 12.73
C VAL A 87 -0.71 -2.41 11.47
N LEU A 88 -0.28 -3.44 10.73
CA LEU A 88 -0.99 -3.91 9.52
C LEU A 88 -2.34 -4.58 9.80
N GLU A 89 -2.58 -5.06 11.02
CA GLU A 89 -3.88 -5.64 11.39
C GLU A 89 -4.94 -4.58 11.70
N VAL A 90 -4.53 -3.34 11.95
CA VAL A 90 -5.41 -2.22 12.24
C VAL A 90 -5.95 -1.54 10.96
N VAL A 91 -5.19 -1.58 9.86
CA VAL A 91 -5.46 -0.83 8.61
C VAL A 91 -5.69 -1.69 7.37
#